data_AF-A0AAD1RPD0-F1
#
_entry.id   AF-A0AAD1RPD0-F1
#
_cell.length_a   1.000
_cell.length_b   1.000
_cell.length_c   1.000
_cell.angle_alpha   90.00
_cell.angle_beta   90.00
_cell.angle_gamma   90.00
#
_symmetry.space_group_name_H-M   'P 1'
#
loop_
_entity.id
_entity.type
_entity.pdbx_description
1 polymer ?
#
loop_
_entity_poly.entity_id
_entity_poly.type
_entity_poly.pdbx_seq_one_letter_code
_entity_poly.pdbx_strand_id
1 'polypeptide(L)'
;MKEPTSKLISPFYKKQKKDVRTNNASIRTFIQTVKADTEQMVKNPPTYQSNLTPGEIKALHDLSHDINIVIHSADKGGTTMIQSYQDYRNEILRQLNDHTTYMRLTFDPVKKFQTRIKNQIDLGILSGFLDEKTAQFLIPETP
;
A
#
# COMPACT_ATOMS: atom_id res chain seq x y z
N MET A 1 -33.31 18.89 -17.26
CA MET A 1 -32.62 17.94 -18.16
C MET A 1 -31.71 17.09 -17.28
N LYS A 2 -31.99 15.80 -17.10
CA LYS A 2 -31.21 14.94 -16.18
C LYS A 2 -29.94 14.50 -16.90
N GLU A 3 -28.78 14.73 -16.29
CA GLU A 3 -27.51 14.19 -16.79
C GLU A 3 -27.52 12.66 -16.80
N PRO A 4 -26.97 12.01 -17.84
CA PRO A 4 -26.80 10.56 -17.83
C PRO A 4 -25.55 10.21 -17.02
N THR A 5 -25.75 9.65 -15.83
CA THR A 5 -24.69 9.02 -15.02
C THR A 5 -24.01 7.90 -15.82
N SER A 6 -22.80 8.13 -16.29
CA SER A 6 -21.94 7.12 -16.90
C SER A 6 -21.50 6.11 -15.84
N LYS A 7 -21.88 4.85 -16.02
CA LYS A 7 -21.48 3.75 -15.12
C LYS A 7 -19.97 3.59 -15.17
N LEU A 8 -19.30 3.76 -14.04
CA LEU A 8 -17.88 3.46 -13.83
C LEU A 8 -17.58 2.00 -14.19
N ILE A 9 -16.98 1.75 -15.36
CA ILE A 9 -16.49 0.41 -15.76
C ILE A 9 -15.09 0.21 -15.17
N SER A 10 -14.95 -0.60 -14.12
CA SER A 10 -13.65 -0.98 -13.54
C SER A 10 -12.73 -1.63 -14.60
N PRO A 11 -11.41 -1.35 -14.61
CA PRO A 11 -10.44 -2.02 -15.49
C PRO A 11 -10.19 -3.48 -15.08
N PHE A 12 -10.64 -3.89 -13.90
CA PHE A 12 -10.53 -5.26 -13.42
C PHE A 12 -11.74 -6.09 -13.83
N TYR A 13 -11.51 -7.37 -14.14
CA TYR A 13 -12.57 -8.35 -14.37
C TYR A 13 -13.59 -8.27 -13.23
N LYS A 14 -14.87 -8.06 -13.56
CA LYS A 14 -15.93 -8.06 -12.54
C LYS A 14 -15.89 -9.43 -11.86
N LYS A 15 -15.52 -9.46 -10.57
CA LYS A 15 -15.63 -10.66 -9.75
C LYS A 15 -17.03 -11.22 -9.98
N GLN A 16 -17.11 -12.45 -10.50
CA GLN A 16 -18.39 -13.11 -10.62
C GLN A 16 -18.97 -13.19 -9.21
N LYS A 17 -20.11 -12.52 -8.98
CA LYS A 17 -20.94 -12.77 -7.80
C LYS A 17 -21.59 -14.13 -7.99
N LYS A 18 -20.78 -15.19 -8.03
CA LYS A 18 -21.30 -16.53 -7.86
C LYS A 18 -21.68 -16.58 -6.39
N ASP A 19 -22.96 -16.36 -6.13
CA ASP A 19 -23.56 -16.81 -4.88
C ASP A 19 -23.41 -18.33 -4.94
N VAL A 20 -22.28 -18.84 -4.44
CA VAL A 20 -22.09 -20.26 -4.25
C VAL A 20 -23.03 -20.57 -3.10
N ARG A 21 -24.31 -20.81 -3.43
CA ARG A 21 -25.27 -21.43 -2.54
C ARG A 21 -24.74 -22.82 -2.27
N THR A 22 -23.80 -22.91 -1.35
CA THR A 22 -23.24 -24.16 -0.87
C THR A 22 -24.36 -24.88 -0.15
N ASN A 23 -24.89 -25.94 -0.76
CA ASN A 23 -25.81 -26.87 -0.11
C ASN A 23 -25.14 -27.66 1.04
N ASN A 24 -23.84 -27.43 1.27
CA ASN A 24 -23.09 -28.00 2.36
C ASN A 24 -23.61 -27.46 3.71
N ALA A 25 -24.15 -28.36 4.53
CA ALA A 25 -24.70 -28.03 5.84
C ALA A 25 -23.67 -27.36 6.75
N SER A 26 -22.43 -27.87 6.77
CA SER A 26 -21.34 -27.33 7.60
C SER A 26 -21.00 -25.87 7.25
N ILE A 27 -21.02 -25.52 5.96
CA ILE A 27 -20.77 -24.13 5.52
C ILE A 27 -21.91 -23.20 5.97
N ARG A 28 -23.17 -23.64 5.88
CA ARG A 28 -24.31 -22.86 6.36
C ARG A 28 -24.24 -22.65 7.87
N THR A 29 -23.96 -23.70 8.63
CA THR A 29 -23.79 -23.62 10.08
C THR A 29 -22.68 -22.66 10.44
N PHE A 30 -21.50 -22.77 9.81
CA PHE A 30 -20.39 -21.85 10.06
C PHE A 30 -20.77 -20.38 9.78
N ILE A 31 -21.39 -20.09 8.64
CA ILE A 31 -21.85 -18.73 8.30
C ILE A 31 -22.84 -18.20 9.34
N GLN A 32 -23.80 -19.03 9.78
CA GLN A 32 -24.78 -18.66 10.78
C GLN A 32 -24.13 -18.40 12.15
N THR A 33 -23.22 -19.27 12.58
CA THR A 33 -22.48 -19.11 13.84
C THR A 33 -21.65 -17.83 13.82
N VAL A 34 -20.84 -17.60 12.77
CA VAL A 34 -20.01 -16.39 12.67
C VAL A 34 -20.88 -15.13 12.69
N LYS A 35 -22.02 -15.11 12.00
CA LYS A 35 -22.96 -13.98 12.02
C LYS A 35 -23.53 -13.74 13.42
N ALA A 36 -23.97 -14.79 14.10
CA ALA A 36 -24.49 -14.69 15.46
C ALA A 36 -23.41 -14.17 16.43
N ASP A 37 -22.19 -14.69 16.32
CA ASP A 37 -21.04 -14.26 17.13
C ASP A 37 -20.71 -12.78 16.87
N THR A 38 -20.70 -12.34 15.60
CA THR A 38 -20.46 -10.91 15.29
C THR A 38 -21.56 -10.02 15.84
N GLU A 39 -22.82 -10.39 15.68
CA GLU A 39 -23.95 -9.64 16.25
C GLU A 39 -23.87 -9.56 17.78
N GLN A 40 -23.42 -10.64 18.44
CA GLN A 40 -23.22 -10.68 19.88
C GLN A 40 -22.04 -9.80 20.32
N MET A 41 -20.92 -9.81 19.58
CA MET A 41 -19.77 -8.94 19.85
C MET A 41 -20.09 -7.46 19.67
N VAL A 42 -20.97 -7.10 18.72
CA VAL A 42 -21.43 -5.72 18.54
C VAL A 42 -22.33 -5.29 19.69
N LYS A 43 -23.23 -6.17 20.17
CA LYS A 43 -24.14 -5.89 21.29
C LYS A 43 -23.40 -5.82 22.63
N ASN A 44 -22.42 -6.69 22.83
CA ASN A 44 -21.60 -6.79 24.02
C ASN A 44 -20.13 -6.67 23.62
N PRO A 45 -19.65 -5.44 23.35
CA PRO A 45 -18.25 -5.25 23.00
C PRO A 45 -17.40 -5.80 24.14
N PRO A 46 -16.45 -6.71 23.87
CA PRO A 46 -15.50 -7.12 24.89
C PRO A 46 -14.79 -5.87 25.39
N THR A 47 -14.58 -5.79 26.70
CA THR A 47 -13.72 -4.76 27.27
C THR A 47 -12.35 -4.93 26.65
N TYR A 48 -11.93 -3.96 25.85
CA TYR A 48 -10.61 -3.98 25.21
C TYR A 48 -9.57 -3.83 26.32
N GLN A 49 -9.02 -4.96 26.77
CA GLN A 49 -7.80 -4.95 27.53
C GLN A 49 -6.66 -4.91 26.53
N SER A 50 -5.75 -3.95 26.71
CA SER A 50 -4.52 -3.93 25.94
C SER A 50 -3.82 -5.28 26.12
N ASN A 51 -3.41 -5.89 25.01
CA ASN A 51 -2.57 -7.08 25.02
C ASN A 51 -1.12 -6.76 25.42
N LEU A 52 -0.83 -5.50 25.76
CA LEU A 52 0.46 -5.01 26.21
C LEU A 52 0.40 -4.72 27.70
N THR A 53 1.40 -5.20 28.41
CA THR A 53 1.68 -4.81 29.78
C THR A 53 2.12 -3.34 29.84
N PRO A 54 1.99 -2.67 31.00
CA PRO A 54 2.51 -1.31 31.18
C PRO A 54 4.02 -1.19 30.86
N GLY A 55 4.79 -2.25 31.12
CA GLY A 55 6.21 -2.32 30.79
C GLY A 55 6.47 -2.34 29.28
N GLU A 56 5.68 -3.10 28.51
CA GLU A 56 5.76 -3.13 27.04
C GLU A 56 5.32 -1.81 26.42
N ILE A 57 4.26 -1.18 26.94
CA ILE A 57 3.83 0.16 26.50
C ILE A 57 4.96 1.17 26.71
N LYS A 58 5.59 1.14 27.90
CA LYS A 58 6.74 2.00 28.19
C LYS A 58 7.92 1.70 27.27
N ALA A 59 8.23 0.42 27.04
CA ALA A 59 9.32 0.03 26.15
C ALA A 59 9.09 0.50 24.71
N LEU A 60 7.85 0.39 24.20
CA LEU A 60 7.49 0.91 22.88
C LEU A 60 7.57 2.44 22.81
N HIS A 61 7.14 3.12 23.88
CA HIS A 61 7.30 4.56 23.99
C HIS A 61 8.77 4.96 23.98
N ASP A 62 9.61 4.30 24.77
CA ASP A 62 11.05 4.61 24.83
C ASP A 62 11.72 4.30 23.48
N LEU A 63 11.35 3.18 22.84
CA LEU A 63 11.82 2.80 21.51
C LEU A 63 11.41 3.83 20.43
N SER A 64 10.19 4.35 20.48
CA SER A 64 9.71 5.33 19.49
C SER A 64 10.39 6.70 19.62
N HIS A 65 10.99 7.00 20.77
CA HIS A 65 11.69 8.25 21.05
C HIS A 65 13.22 8.13 20.98
N ASP A 66 13.76 6.95 20.70
CA ASP A 66 15.21 6.76 20.57
C ASP A 66 15.71 7.32 19.23
N ILE A 67 16.48 8.40 19.30
CA ILE A 67 17.07 9.09 18.14
C ILE A 67 18.29 8.35 17.55
N ASN A 68 18.79 7.32 18.22
CA ASN A 68 19.96 6.55 17.78
C ASN A 68 19.58 5.42 16.83
N ILE A 69 18.29 5.18 16.61
CA ILE A 69 17.79 4.15 15.70
C ILE A 69 16.90 4.77 14.63
N VAL A 70 16.76 4.03 13.54
CA VAL A 70 15.85 4.33 12.44
C VAL A 70 14.95 3.13 12.25
N ILE A 71 13.64 3.39 12.21
CA ILE A 71 12.61 2.37 12.09
C ILE A 71 11.93 2.53 10.73
N HIS A 72 11.97 1.48 9.90
CA HIS A 72 11.34 1.46 8.58
C HIS A 72 10.46 0.23 8.42
N SER A 73 9.34 0.39 7.71
CA SER A 73 8.57 -0.76 7.23
C SER A 73 9.43 -1.57 6.27
N ALA A 74 9.52 -2.89 6.47
CA ALA A 74 10.23 -3.73 5.53
C ALA A 74 9.46 -3.79 4.19
N ASP A 75 10.21 -3.82 3.09
CA ASP A 75 9.67 -3.96 1.73
C ASP A 75 8.80 -5.23 1.57
N LYS A 76 9.15 -6.29 2.31
CA LYS A 76 8.37 -7.52 2.39
C LYS A 76 7.39 -7.45 3.55
N GLY A 77 6.11 -7.65 3.25
CA GLY A 77 5.01 -7.42 4.18
C GLY A 77 5.15 -8.11 5.54
N GLY A 78 4.77 -7.39 6.59
CA GLY A 78 4.60 -7.89 7.96
C GLY A 78 5.80 -7.72 8.89
N THR A 79 6.91 -7.15 8.43
CA THR A 79 8.13 -6.98 9.24
C THR A 79 8.53 -5.51 9.35
N THR A 80 9.14 -5.14 10.47
CA THR A 80 9.74 -3.82 10.70
C THR A 80 11.25 -3.97 10.80
N MET A 81 11.99 -3.10 10.13
CA MET A 81 13.44 -3.02 10.23
C MET A 81 13.82 -1.97 11.27
N ILE A 82 14.74 -2.31 12.16
CA ILE A 82 15.39 -1.38 13.09
C ILE A 82 16.87 -1.36 12.74
N GLN A 83 17.41 -0.17 12.49
CA GLN A 83 18.82 0.02 12.17
C GLN A 83 19.42 1.10 13.06
N SER A 84 20.71 0.99 13.40
CA SER A 84 21.45 2.10 14.00
C SER A 84 21.44 3.31 13.06
N TYR A 85 21.12 4.49 13.59
CA TYR A 85 21.17 5.73 12.84
C TYR A 85 22.56 5.99 12.25
N GLN A 86 23.61 5.65 13.01
CA GLN A 86 24.98 5.88 12.55
C GLN A 86 25.31 5.01 11.33
N ASP A 87 24.95 3.73 11.36
CA ASP A 87 25.19 2.81 10.23
C ASP A 87 24.35 3.19 9.03
N TYR A 88 23.09 3.56 9.24
CA TYR A 88 22.20 4.07 8.20
C TYR A 88 22.80 5.30 7.50
N ARG A 89 23.25 6.27 8.29
CA ARG A 89 23.90 7.48 7.78
C ARG A 89 25.19 7.16 7.01
N ASN A 90 26.03 6.30 7.57
CA ASN A 90 27.30 5.90 6.94
C ASN A 90 27.06 5.23 5.59
N GLU A 91 26.08 4.34 5.51
CA GLU A 91 25.74 3.65 4.25
C GLU A 91 25.20 4.61 3.20
N ILE A 92 24.35 5.57 3.58
CA ILE A 92 23.88 6.63 2.67
C ILE A 92 25.07 7.40 2.10
N LEU A 93 25.99 7.85 2.96
CA LEU A 93 27.16 8.60 2.51
C LEU A 93 28.08 7.76 1.65
N ARG A 94 28.24 6.47 1.95
CA ARG A 94 29.01 5.53 1.13
C ARG A 94 28.44 5.43 -0.28
N GLN A 95 27.12 5.29 -0.41
CA GLN A 95 26.44 5.20 -1.71
C GLN A 95 26.46 6.52 -2.48
N LEU A 96 26.18 7.65 -1.82
CA LEU A 96 26.17 8.97 -2.47
C LEU A 96 27.53 9.41 -2.99
N ASN A 97 28.61 8.98 -2.33
CA ASN A 97 29.99 9.25 -2.74
C ASN A 97 30.56 8.20 -3.71
N ASP A 98 29.78 7.18 -4.09
CA ASP A 98 30.21 6.18 -5.07
C ASP A 98 30.15 6.75 -6.49
N HIS A 99 31.28 7.31 -6.92
CA HIS A 99 31.50 7.80 -8.28
C HIS A 99 31.89 6.70 -9.29
N THR A 100 32.04 5.45 -8.83
CA THR A 100 32.33 4.31 -9.71
C THR A 100 31.05 3.73 -10.31
N THR A 101 29.98 3.68 -9.50
CA THR A 101 28.67 3.16 -9.92
C THR A 101 27.71 4.27 -10.37
N TYR A 102 27.72 5.42 -9.70
CA TYR A 102 26.76 6.51 -9.94
C TYR A 102 27.43 7.77 -10.48
N MET A 103 26.68 8.54 -11.27
CA MET A 103 27.11 9.82 -11.83
C MET A 103 26.18 10.94 -11.36
N ARG A 104 26.77 12.02 -10.84
CA ARG A 104 26.02 13.21 -10.45
C ARG A 104 25.43 13.89 -11.68
N LEU A 105 24.13 14.15 -11.66
CA LEU A 105 23.45 14.87 -12.72
C LEU A 105 23.69 16.39 -12.58
N THR A 106 23.86 17.07 -13.72
CA THR A 106 24.03 18.53 -13.79
C THR A 106 22.71 19.29 -13.78
N PHE A 107 21.58 18.58 -13.92
CA PHE A 107 20.23 19.15 -13.91
C PHE A 107 19.24 18.11 -13.38
N ASP A 108 18.08 18.59 -12.93
CA ASP A 108 16.96 17.75 -12.51
C ASP A 108 16.26 17.13 -13.75
N PRO A 109 16.31 15.81 -13.96
CA PRO A 109 15.73 15.17 -15.13
C PRO A 109 14.24 14.84 -14.97
N VAL A 110 13.62 15.06 -13.81
CA VAL A 110 12.25 14.62 -13.50
C VAL A 110 11.26 15.09 -14.56
N LYS A 111 11.25 16.39 -14.88
CA LYS A 111 10.34 16.96 -15.89
C LYS A 111 10.54 16.32 -17.26
N LYS A 112 11.80 16.09 -17.66
CA LYS A 112 12.14 15.46 -18.93
C LYS A 112 11.58 14.03 -19.00
N PHE A 113 11.69 13.26 -17.92
CA PHE A 113 11.15 11.91 -17.87
C PHE A 113 9.63 11.89 -17.82
N GLN A 114 9.00 12.77 -17.03
CA GLN A 114 7.55 12.92 -17.01
C GLN A 114 6.97 13.20 -18.40
N THR A 115 7.57 14.13 -19.15
CA THR A 115 7.16 14.41 -20.53
C THR A 115 7.33 13.18 -21.43
N ARG A 116 8.46 12.48 -21.32
CA ARG A 116 8.70 11.25 -22.13
C ARG A 116 7.68 10.16 -21.82
N ILE A 117 7.38 9.92 -20.54
CA ILE A 117 6.40 8.94 -20.09
C ILE A 117 5.02 9.30 -20.65
N LYS A 118 4.59 10.56 -20.48
CA LYS A 118 3.31 11.05 -20.99
C LYS A 118 3.19 10.84 -22.50
N ASN A 119 4.21 11.23 -23.27
CA ASN A 119 4.20 11.04 -24.73
C ASN A 119 4.08 9.57 -25.14
N GLN A 120 4.72 8.65 -24.42
CA GLN A 120 4.60 7.21 -24.69
C GLN A 120 3.20 6.69 -24.37
N ILE A 121 2.59 7.17 -23.28
CA ILE A 121 1.21 6.82 -22.90
C ILE A 121 0.23 7.36 -23.94
N ASP A 122 0.38 8.60 -24.39
CA ASP A 122 -0.46 9.22 -25.41
C ASP A 122 -0.38 8.43 -26.74
N LEU A 123 0.82 7.99 -27.14
CA LEU A 123 0.99 7.09 -28.29
C LEU A 123 0.29 5.74 -28.08
N GLY A 124 0.38 5.16 -26.88
CA GLY A 124 -0.28 3.90 -26.54
C GLY A 124 -1.82 3.97 -26.58
N ILE A 125 -2.40 5.13 -26.22
CA ILE A 125 -3.84 5.40 -26.39
C ILE A 125 -4.17 5.49 -27.88
N LEU A 126 -3.42 6.28 -28.65
CA LEU A 126 -3.64 6.47 -30.09
C LEU A 126 -3.56 5.16 -30.87
N SER A 127 -2.65 4.26 -30.49
CA SER A 127 -2.50 2.94 -31.11
C SER A 127 -3.49 1.90 -30.58
N GLY A 128 -4.34 2.25 -29.61
CA GLY A 128 -5.34 1.35 -29.02
C GLY A 128 -4.78 0.27 -28.09
N PHE A 129 -3.52 0.38 -27.65
CA PHE A 129 -2.90 -0.55 -26.70
C PHE A 129 -3.23 -0.22 -25.24
N LEU A 130 -3.61 1.03 -24.96
CA LEU A 130 -3.96 1.50 -23.62
C LEU A 130 -5.36 2.11 -23.61
N ASP A 131 -6.14 1.75 -22.59
CA ASP A 131 -7.36 2.48 -22.25
C ASP A 131 -7.04 3.70 -21.38
N GLU A 132 -7.96 4.67 -21.35
CA GLU A 132 -7.79 5.94 -20.62
C GLU A 132 -7.55 5.74 -19.11
N LYS A 133 -8.08 4.67 -18.50
CA LYS A 133 -7.91 4.43 -17.06
C LYS A 133 -6.53 3.89 -16.75
N THR A 134 -6.06 2.95 -17.57
CA THR A 134 -4.70 2.43 -17.49
C THR A 134 -3.70 3.56 -17.74
N ALA A 135 -3.96 4.44 -18.73
CA ALA A 135 -3.15 5.61 -18.97
C ALA A 135 -3.08 6.55 -17.76
N GLN A 136 -4.23 6.87 -17.13
CA GLN A 136 -4.27 7.72 -15.94
C GLN A 136 -3.48 7.11 -14.75
N PHE A 137 -3.53 5.80 -14.58
CA PHE A 137 -2.77 5.10 -13.54
C PHE A 137 -1.25 5.13 -13.76
N LEU A 138 -0.81 5.12 -15.03
CA LEU A 138 0.61 5.09 -15.38
C LEU A 138 1.28 6.47 -15.37
N ILE A 139 0.51 7.55 -15.25
CA ILE A 139 1.06 8.90 -15.13
C ILE A 139 1.49 9.12 -13.66
N PRO A 140 2.78 9.30 -13.37
CA PRO A 140 3.24 9.54 -12.00
C PRO A 140 2.76 10.92 -11.51
N GLU A 141 1.98 10.95 -10.43
CA GLU A 141 1.48 12.19 -9.83
C GLU A 141 2.53 12.89 -8.94
N THR A 142 3.56 12.16 -8.50
CA THR A 142 4.65 12.67 -7.67
C THR A 142 6.01 12.16 -8.18
N PRO A 143 7.10 12.93 -8.00
CA PRO A 143 8.46 12.52 -8.34
C PRO A 143 8.98 11.35 -7.49
#